data_AF-A0A062V8C5-F1
#
_entry.id   AF-A0A062V8C5-F1
#
_cell.length_a   1.000
_cell.length_b   1.000
_cell.length_c   1.000
_cell.angle_alpha   90.00
_cell.angle_beta   90.00
_cell.angle_gamma   90.00
#
_symmetry.space_group_name_H-M   'P 1'
#
loop_
_entity.id
_entity.type
_entity.pdbx_description
1 polymer ?
#
loop_
_entity_poly.entity_id
_entity_poly.type
_entity_poly.pdbx_seq_one_letter_code
_entity_poly.pdbx_strand_id
1 'polypeptide(L)'
;MEKSSAELTRGVFDVRSKTSDISINLFTAWMEYIAKLHSVFVETTRRVREKTKDRENEEISSEIYRELYKIWLETYSETLKEFLRSDHFASNMGSLMSHFMNFQRSKQELFEEYYLEPLGLPTRAEIDEIYKEMYSLKKTIKDLTIQIKELSEKQ
;
A
#
# COMPACT_ATOMS: atom_id res chain seq x y z
N MET A 1 -17.86 -36.22 5.65
CA MET A 1 -18.70 -35.18 6.29
C MET A 1 -18.97 -34.13 5.23
N GLU A 2 -20.13 -34.23 4.59
CA GLU A 2 -20.56 -33.37 3.50
C GLU A 2 -21.14 -32.10 4.12
N LYS A 3 -20.46 -30.95 3.99
CA LYS A 3 -21.06 -29.67 4.40
C LYS A 3 -22.35 -29.49 3.61
N SER A 4 -23.44 -29.11 4.29
CA SER A 4 -24.74 -28.93 3.64
C SER A 4 -24.63 -27.87 2.54
N SER A 5 -25.31 -28.07 1.40
CA SER A 5 -25.34 -27.10 0.29
C SER A 5 -25.70 -25.67 0.74
N ALA A 6 -26.50 -25.54 1.80
CA ALA A 6 -26.87 -24.27 2.43
C ALA A 6 -25.71 -23.58 3.18
N GLU A 7 -24.77 -24.35 3.75
CA GLU A 7 -23.58 -23.81 4.43
C GLU A 7 -22.52 -23.36 3.43
N LEU A 8 -22.35 -24.10 2.34
CA LEU A 8 -21.49 -23.74 1.21
C LEU A 8 -21.96 -22.43 0.56
N THR A 9 -23.25 -22.30 0.28
CA THR A 9 -23.83 -21.09 -0.32
C THR A 9 -23.77 -19.87 0.60
N ARG A 10 -23.95 -20.04 1.92
CA ARG A 10 -23.72 -18.96 2.89
C ARG A 10 -22.26 -18.54 2.97
N GLY A 11 -21.32 -19.48 3.01
CA GLY A 11 -19.88 -19.19 3.05
C GLY A 11 -19.42 -18.41 1.83
N VAL A 12 -19.84 -18.82 0.63
CA VAL A 12 -19.53 -18.10 -0.62
C VAL A 12 -20.13 -16.69 -0.63
N PHE A 13 -21.35 -16.51 -0.11
CA PHE A 13 -21.98 -15.19 -0.03
C PHE A 13 -21.23 -14.25 0.93
N ASP A 14 -20.84 -14.75 2.12
CA ASP A 14 -20.14 -13.99 3.15
C ASP A 14 -18.73 -13.56 2.72
N VAL A 15 -17.99 -14.47 2.06
CA VAL A 15 -16.69 -14.17 1.46
C VAL A 15 -16.83 -13.11 0.35
N ARG A 16 -17.87 -13.21 -0.49
CA ARG A 16 -18.13 -12.24 -1.55
C ARG A 16 -18.49 -10.86 -1.00
N SER A 17 -19.33 -10.78 0.03
CA SER A 17 -19.66 -9.49 0.67
C SER A 17 -18.43 -8.86 1.33
N LYS A 18 -17.65 -9.63 2.09
CA LYS A 18 -16.43 -9.13 2.75
C LYS A 18 -15.39 -8.62 1.74
N THR A 19 -15.21 -9.34 0.63
CA THR A 19 -14.27 -8.92 -0.44
C THR A 19 -14.74 -7.64 -1.14
N SER A 20 -16.06 -7.49 -1.32
CA SER A 20 -16.68 -6.28 -1.85
C SER A 20 -16.43 -5.09 -0.92
N ASP A 21 -16.65 -5.25 0.37
CA ASP A 21 -16.45 -4.19 1.37
C ASP A 21 -14.98 -3.74 1.43
N ILE A 22 -14.04 -4.68 1.41
CA ILE A 22 -12.60 -4.35 1.37
C ILE A 22 -12.24 -3.53 0.13
N SER A 23 -12.81 -3.89 -1.03
CA SER A 23 -12.56 -3.19 -2.29
C SER A 23 -13.19 -1.80 -2.31
N ILE A 24 -14.42 -1.66 -1.79
CA ILE A 24 -15.10 -0.38 -1.64
C ILE A 24 -14.32 0.55 -0.70
N ASN A 25 -13.87 0.04 0.44
CA ASN A 25 -13.11 0.84 1.40
C ASN A 25 -11.77 1.33 0.80
N LEU A 26 -11.07 0.49 0.04
CA LEU A 26 -9.87 0.90 -0.70
C LEU A 26 -10.19 1.99 -1.73
N PHE A 27 -11.26 1.82 -2.51
CA PHE A 27 -11.67 2.81 -3.51
C PHE A 27 -12.04 4.15 -2.87
N THR A 28 -12.81 4.14 -1.79
CA THR A 28 -13.17 5.35 -1.04
C THR A 28 -11.93 6.05 -0.50
N ALA A 29 -11.01 5.31 0.14
CA ALA A 29 -9.76 5.88 0.66
C ALA A 29 -8.89 6.48 -0.46
N TRP A 30 -8.86 5.83 -1.64
CA TRP A 30 -8.14 6.34 -2.80
C TRP A 30 -8.77 7.63 -3.36
N MET A 31 -10.09 7.66 -3.50
CA MET A 31 -10.82 8.85 -3.97
C MET A 31 -10.63 10.04 -3.01
N GLU A 32 -10.68 9.80 -1.70
CA GLU A 32 -10.40 10.82 -0.70
C GLU A 32 -8.97 11.36 -0.81
N TYR A 33 -7.98 10.48 -0.99
CA TYR A 33 -6.59 10.87 -1.17
C TYR A 33 -6.41 11.76 -2.41
N ILE A 34 -6.98 11.35 -3.55
CA ILE A 34 -6.91 12.10 -4.80
C ILE A 34 -7.63 13.45 -4.68
N ALA A 35 -8.80 13.51 -4.03
CA ALA A 35 -9.50 14.77 -3.80
C ALA A 35 -8.67 15.77 -3.00
N LYS A 36 -7.98 15.29 -1.96
CA LYS A 36 -7.10 16.12 -1.11
C LYS A 36 -5.87 16.57 -1.89
N LEU A 37 -5.25 15.69 -2.68
CA LEU A 37 -4.17 16.09 -3.58
C LEU A 37 -4.61 17.16 -4.59
N HIS A 38 -5.82 17.02 -5.15
CA HIS A 38 -6.38 18.00 -6.08
C HIS A 38 -6.64 19.37 -5.39
N SER A 39 -6.98 19.38 -4.10
CA SER A 39 -7.12 20.64 -3.35
C SER A 39 -5.83 21.46 -3.31
N VAL A 40 -4.65 20.82 -3.36
CA VAL A 40 -3.35 21.51 -3.47
C VAL A 40 -3.26 22.30 -4.77
N PHE A 41 -3.76 21.74 -5.88
CA PHE A 41 -3.79 22.44 -7.16
C PHE A 41 -4.72 23.65 -7.10
N VAL A 42 -5.94 23.48 -6.58
CA VAL A 42 -6.92 24.57 -6.41
C VAL A 42 -6.34 25.69 -5.55
N GLU A 43 -5.72 25.34 -4.43
CA GLU A 43 -5.11 26.29 -3.51
C GLU A 43 -3.90 27.00 -4.14
N THR A 44 -3.06 26.27 -4.87
CA THR A 44 -1.95 26.86 -5.61
C THR A 44 -2.45 27.87 -6.64
N THR A 45 -3.47 27.52 -7.43
CA THR A 45 -4.05 28.43 -8.43
C THR A 45 -4.61 29.69 -7.77
N ARG A 46 -5.26 29.56 -6.62
CA ARG A 46 -5.75 30.70 -5.83
C ARG A 46 -4.60 31.61 -5.40
N ARG A 47 -3.55 31.04 -4.78
CA ARG A 47 -2.37 31.78 -4.31
C ARG A 47 -1.60 32.46 -5.46
N VAL A 48 -1.46 31.79 -6.60
CA VAL A 48 -0.83 32.36 -7.79
C VAL A 48 -1.63 33.56 -8.29
N ARG A 49 -2.95 33.42 -8.42
CA ARG A 49 -3.84 34.53 -8.81
C ARG A 49 -3.69 35.73 -7.89
N GLU A 50 -3.61 35.50 -6.58
CA GLU A 50 -3.40 36.57 -5.59
C GLU A 50 -2.04 37.25 -5.77
N LYS A 51 -0.96 36.48 -5.96
CA LYS A 51 0.40 37.00 -6.17
C LYS A 51 0.57 37.76 -7.49
N THR A 52 -0.27 37.51 -8.48
CA THR A 52 -0.17 38.12 -9.82
C THR A 52 -1.28 39.14 -10.11
N LYS A 53 -2.14 39.46 -9.13
CA LYS A 53 -3.32 40.31 -9.32
C LYS A 53 -2.98 41.72 -9.83
N ASP A 54 -1.89 42.30 -9.33
CA ASP A 54 -1.48 43.66 -9.72
C ASP A 54 -0.84 43.73 -11.12
N ARG A 55 -0.59 42.57 -11.74
CA ARG A 55 0.06 42.43 -13.04
C ARG A 55 -0.90 42.05 -14.17
N GLU A 56 -2.21 42.01 -13.88
CA GLU A 56 -3.24 41.54 -14.82
C GLU A 56 -3.37 42.45 -16.07
N ASN A 57 -2.94 43.71 -15.96
CA ASN A 57 -2.98 44.70 -17.05
C ASN A 57 -1.62 44.89 -17.75
N GLU A 58 -0.58 44.15 -17.37
CA GLU A 58 0.73 44.23 -18.04
C GLU A 58 0.67 43.55 -19.40
N GLU A 59 1.30 44.16 -20.42
CA GLU A 59 1.37 43.58 -21.76
C GLU A 59 2.19 42.29 -21.74
N ILE A 60 1.63 41.18 -22.24
CA ILE A 60 2.29 39.88 -22.18
C ILE A 60 3.58 39.90 -23.03
N SER A 61 4.71 39.87 -22.34
CA SER A 61 6.04 39.73 -22.92
C SER A 61 6.71 38.42 -22.50
N SER A 62 7.81 38.05 -23.15
CA SER A 62 8.60 36.86 -22.77
C SER A 62 9.15 36.96 -21.34
N GLU A 63 9.50 38.16 -20.89
CA GLU A 63 9.96 38.46 -19.53
C GLU A 63 8.84 38.20 -18.50
N ILE A 64 7.66 38.80 -18.72
CA ILE A 64 6.49 38.66 -17.85
C ILE A 64 6.04 37.19 -17.78
N TYR A 65 6.04 36.47 -18.91
CA TYR A 65 5.71 35.04 -18.91
C TYR A 65 6.68 34.21 -18.04
N ARG A 66 8.00 34.49 -18.11
CA ARG A 66 8.99 33.81 -17.24
C ARG A 66 8.74 34.09 -15.78
N GLU A 67 8.45 35.33 -15.43
CA GLU A 67 8.17 35.72 -14.05
C GLU A 67 6.89 35.05 -13.51
N LEU A 68 5.81 35.02 -14.31
CA LEU A 68 4.57 34.32 -13.93
C LEU A 68 4.79 32.82 -13.75
N TYR A 69 5.56 32.18 -14.65
CA TYR A 69 5.91 30.77 -14.51
C TYR A 69 6.73 30.49 -13.24
N LYS A 70 7.68 31.38 -12.91
CA LYS A 70 8.47 31.28 -11.68
C LYS A 70 7.56 31.38 -10.45
N ILE A 71 6.66 32.37 -10.40
CA ILE A 71 5.69 32.53 -9.31
C ILE A 71 4.81 31.28 -9.18
N TRP A 72 4.33 30.73 -10.28
CA TRP A 72 3.54 29.51 -10.30
C TRP A 72 4.32 28.33 -9.72
N LEU A 73 5.55 28.09 -10.19
CA LEU A 73 6.37 26.98 -9.76
C LEU A 73 6.76 27.08 -8.27
N GLU A 74 7.16 28.26 -7.81
CA GLU A 74 7.52 28.50 -6.41
C GLU A 74 6.31 28.32 -5.49
N THR A 75 5.15 28.85 -5.88
CA THR A 75 3.91 28.73 -5.10
C THR A 75 3.41 27.30 -5.06
N TYR A 76 3.53 26.56 -6.17
CA TYR A 76 3.21 25.12 -6.19
C TYR A 76 4.13 24.33 -5.26
N SER A 77 5.45 24.58 -5.34
CA SER A 77 6.45 23.91 -4.49
C SER A 77 6.19 24.17 -3.00
N GLU A 78 5.87 25.41 -2.64
CA GLU A 78 5.52 25.81 -1.28
C GLU A 78 4.24 25.12 -0.78
N THR A 79 3.14 25.25 -1.53
CA THR A 79 1.83 24.68 -1.17
C THR A 79 1.90 23.15 -1.08
N LEU A 80 2.64 22.49 -1.97
CA LEU A 80 2.85 21.04 -1.90
C LEU A 80 3.67 20.63 -0.67
N LYS A 81 4.73 21.37 -0.31
CA LYS A 81 5.52 21.08 0.90
C LYS A 81 4.68 21.25 2.17
N GLU A 82 3.84 22.27 2.24
CA GLU A 82 2.89 22.47 3.34
C GLU A 82 1.92 21.27 3.44
N PHE A 83 1.33 20.88 2.32
CA PHE A 83 0.43 19.72 2.27
C PHE A 83 1.11 18.43 2.73
N LEU A 84 2.30 18.13 2.22
CA LEU A 84 3.06 16.92 2.59
C LEU A 84 3.48 16.90 4.06
N ARG A 85 3.64 18.07 4.69
CA ARG A 85 3.93 18.21 6.13
C ARG A 85 2.68 18.18 7.01
N SER A 86 1.49 18.24 6.42
CA SER A 86 0.25 18.25 7.19
C SER A 86 -0.02 16.88 7.84
N ASP A 87 -0.51 16.90 9.07
CA ASP A 87 -0.91 15.66 9.77
C ASP A 87 -2.02 14.92 9.02
N HIS A 88 -2.88 15.66 8.31
CA HIS A 88 -3.91 15.11 7.46
C HIS A 88 -3.33 14.29 6.28
N PHE A 89 -2.23 14.72 5.66
CA PHE A 89 -1.61 13.95 4.58
C PHE A 89 -1.12 12.59 5.08
N ALA A 90 -0.35 12.59 6.18
CA ALA A 90 0.18 11.37 6.77
C ALA A 90 -0.94 10.41 7.21
N SER A 91 -1.99 10.93 7.83
CA SER A 91 -3.17 10.15 8.25
C SER A 91 -3.91 9.54 7.06
N ASN A 92 -4.16 10.29 5.99
CA ASN A 92 -4.86 9.79 4.81
C ASN A 92 -4.04 8.77 4.03
N MET A 93 -2.72 9.01 3.88
CA MET A 93 -1.81 8.05 3.26
C MET A 93 -1.74 6.75 4.09
N GLY A 94 -1.69 6.87 5.42
CA GLY A 94 -1.75 5.73 6.33
C GLY A 94 -3.03 4.91 6.14
N SER A 95 -4.20 5.57 6.13
CA SER A 95 -5.49 4.92 5.87
C SER A 95 -5.52 4.23 4.52
N LEU A 96 -5.09 4.89 3.43
CA LEU A 96 -5.03 4.30 2.10
C LEU A 96 -4.14 3.04 2.09
N MET A 97 -2.96 3.11 2.71
CA MET A 97 -2.04 1.99 2.77
C MET A 97 -2.61 0.83 3.59
N SER A 98 -3.28 1.10 4.72
CA SER A 98 -3.95 0.06 5.51
C SER A 98 -5.02 -0.67 4.71
N HIS A 99 -5.90 0.06 3.99
CA HIS A 99 -6.91 -0.56 3.13
C HIS A 99 -6.30 -1.34 1.97
N PHE A 100 -5.20 -0.84 1.39
CA PHE A 100 -4.48 -1.54 0.33
C PHE A 100 -3.88 -2.87 0.83
N MET A 101 -3.25 -2.87 2.01
CA MET A 101 -2.70 -4.09 2.61
C MET A 101 -3.79 -5.11 2.95
N ASN A 102 -4.95 -4.66 3.43
CA ASN A 102 -6.10 -5.53 3.67
C ASN A 102 -6.62 -6.16 2.37
N PHE A 103 -6.66 -5.39 1.28
CA PHE A 103 -7.02 -5.88 -0.04
C PHE A 103 -6.02 -6.91 -0.59
N GLN A 104 -4.71 -6.65 -0.46
CA GLN A 104 -3.68 -7.62 -0.86
C GLN A 104 -3.79 -8.92 -0.07
N ARG A 105 -4.01 -8.84 1.25
CA ARG A 105 -4.20 -10.01 2.10
C ARG A 105 -5.43 -10.81 1.67
N SER A 106 -6.57 -10.14 1.49
CA SER A 106 -7.81 -10.80 1.05
C SER A 106 -7.64 -11.49 -0.30
N LYS A 107 -6.91 -10.88 -1.24
CA LYS A 107 -6.58 -11.55 -2.52
C LYS A 107 -5.71 -12.79 -2.34
N GLN A 108 -4.73 -12.75 -1.45
CA GLN A 108 -3.89 -13.91 -1.16
C GLN A 108 -4.72 -15.04 -0.54
N GLU A 109 -5.55 -14.73 0.46
CA GLU A 109 -6.44 -15.70 1.13
C GLU A 109 -7.39 -16.35 0.11
N LEU A 110 -8.03 -15.56 -0.75
CA LEU A 110 -8.89 -16.08 -1.82
C LEU A 110 -8.11 -16.93 -2.84
N PHE A 111 -6.88 -16.55 -3.17
CA PHE A 111 -6.08 -17.34 -4.09
C PHE A 111 -5.71 -18.70 -3.48
N GLU A 112 -5.32 -18.70 -2.20
CA GLU A 112 -5.01 -19.92 -1.45
C GLU A 112 -6.24 -20.83 -1.35
N GLU A 113 -7.38 -20.31 -0.89
CA GLU A 113 -8.63 -21.08 -0.68
C GLU A 113 -9.23 -21.63 -1.98
N TYR A 114 -9.26 -20.84 -3.07
CA TYR A 114 -9.97 -21.24 -4.29
C TYR A 114 -9.11 -21.89 -5.37
N TYR A 115 -7.78 -21.70 -5.32
CA TYR A 115 -6.88 -22.23 -6.35
C TYR A 115 -5.84 -23.19 -5.80
N LEU A 116 -5.23 -22.92 -4.63
CA LEU A 116 -4.15 -23.77 -4.13
C LEU A 116 -4.68 -24.98 -3.35
N GLU A 117 -5.54 -24.76 -2.36
CA GLU A 117 -6.10 -25.84 -1.54
C GLU A 117 -6.84 -26.90 -2.37
N PRO A 118 -7.72 -26.55 -3.34
CA PRO A 118 -8.45 -27.56 -4.11
C PRO A 118 -7.55 -28.37 -5.05
N LEU A 119 -6.40 -27.81 -5.45
CA LEU A 119 -5.40 -28.49 -6.28
C LEU A 119 -4.35 -29.25 -5.43
N GLY A 120 -4.45 -29.20 -4.10
CA GLY A 120 -3.46 -29.78 -3.18
C GLY A 120 -2.08 -29.12 -3.30
N LEU A 121 -2.03 -27.87 -3.75
CA LEU A 121 -0.79 -27.10 -3.87
C LEU A 121 -0.53 -26.37 -2.55
N PRO A 122 0.73 -26.31 -2.09
CA PRO A 122 1.06 -25.66 -0.83
C PRO A 122 0.87 -24.14 -0.94
N THR A 123 0.30 -23.57 0.13
CA THR A 123 0.12 -22.13 0.31
C THR A 123 1.46 -21.44 0.59
N ARG A 124 1.50 -20.12 0.47
CA ARG A 124 2.74 -19.37 0.75
C ARG A 124 3.15 -19.51 2.22
N ALA A 125 2.18 -19.53 3.14
CA ALA A 125 2.44 -19.70 4.56
C ALA A 125 3.07 -21.07 4.88
N GLU A 126 2.54 -22.14 4.28
CA GLU A 126 3.09 -23.50 4.43
C GLU A 126 4.50 -23.60 3.85
N ILE A 127 4.75 -22.98 2.67
CA ILE A 127 6.08 -22.92 2.08
C ILE A 127 7.06 -22.19 3.01
N ASP A 128 6.66 -21.04 3.57
CA ASP A 128 7.49 -20.26 4.50
C ASP A 128 7.79 -21.04 5.80
N GLU A 129 6.85 -21.83 6.30
CA GLU A 129 7.03 -22.71 7.46
C GLU A 129 8.04 -23.83 7.14
N ILE A 130 7.88 -24.51 6.00
CA ILE A 130 8.83 -25.52 5.51
C ILE A 130 10.24 -24.93 5.39
N TYR A 131 10.37 -23.69 4.89
CA TYR A 131 11.68 -23.02 4.81
C TYR A 131 12.30 -22.77 6.18
N LYS A 132 11.51 -22.34 7.18
CA LYS A 132 11.99 -22.14 8.56
C LYS A 132 12.42 -23.44 9.21
N GLU A 133 11.65 -24.51 9.06
CA GLU A 133 11.99 -25.83 9.59
C GLU A 133 13.27 -26.37 8.95
N MET A 134 13.38 -26.27 7.62
CA MET A 134 14.58 -26.66 6.89
C MET A 134 15.81 -25.87 7.36
N TYR A 135 15.67 -24.57 7.62
CA TYR A 135 16.75 -23.75 8.17
C TYR A 135 17.16 -24.21 9.57
N SER A 136 16.19 -24.48 10.45
CA SER A 136 16.43 -24.99 11.80
C SER A 136 17.16 -26.33 11.76
N LEU A 137 16.73 -27.25 10.91
CA LEU A 137 17.37 -28.55 10.69
C LEU A 137 18.83 -28.39 10.24
N LYS A 138 19.11 -27.53 9.25
CA LYS A 138 20.48 -27.24 8.80
C LYS A 138 21.36 -26.72 9.92
N LYS A 139 20.80 -25.86 10.79
CA LYS A 139 21.52 -25.34 11.96
C LYS A 139 21.84 -26.46 12.96
N THR A 140 20.85 -27.28 13.33
CA THR A 140 21.05 -28.41 14.22
C THR A 140 22.09 -29.40 13.69
N ILE A 141 22.03 -29.72 12.39
CA ILE A 141 23.04 -30.59 11.73
C ILE A 141 24.44 -29.99 11.86
N LYS A 142 24.60 -28.68 11.62
CA LYS A 142 25.88 -28.00 11.76
C LYS A 142 26.40 -28.07 13.20
N ASP A 143 25.54 -27.78 14.18
CA ASP A 143 25.93 -27.77 15.59
C ASP A 143 26.33 -29.18 16.07
N LEU A 144 25.57 -30.21 15.70
CA LEU A 144 25.91 -31.61 15.97
C LEU A 144 27.22 -32.02 15.29
N THR A 145 27.47 -31.57 14.07
CA THR A 145 28.71 -31.85 13.34
C THR A 145 29.93 -31.26 14.06
N ILE A 146 29.80 -30.04 14.59
CA ILE A 146 30.85 -29.41 15.40
C ILE A 146 31.10 -30.21 16.68
N GLN A 147 30.04 -30.57 17.41
CA GLN A 147 30.16 -31.35 18.65
C GLN A 147 30.85 -32.70 18.42
N ILE A 148 30.49 -33.41 17.35
CA ILE A 148 31.13 -34.69 16.98
C ILE A 148 32.62 -34.48 16.72
N LYS A 149 32.99 -33.42 16.00
CA LYS A 149 34.39 -33.12 15.70
C LYS A 149 35.19 -32.83 16.97
N GLU A 150 34.67 -31.98 17.86
CA GLU A 150 35.30 -31.65 19.14
C GLU A 150 35.46 -32.88 20.06
N LEU A 151 34.49 -33.79 20.05
CA LEU A 151 34.57 -35.04 20.80
C LEU A 151 35.60 -36.00 20.19
N SER A 152 35.70 -36.07 18.86
CA SER A 152 36.67 -36.90 18.16
C SER A 152 38.11 -36.42 18.30
N GLU A 153 38.35 -35.13 18.52
CA GLU A 153 39.67 -34.54 18.75
C GLU A 153 40.14 -34.66 20.22
N LYS A 154 39.23 -35.05 21.14
CA LYS A 154 39.51 -35.25 22.57
C LYS A 154 39.80 -36.70 22.96
N GLN A 155 39.65 -37.65 22.03
CA GLN A 155 40.04 -39.06 22.19
C GLN A 155 41.41 -39.33 21.55
#